data_AF-A0A956SUY4-F1
#
_entry.id   AF-A0A956SUY4-F1
#
_cell.length_a   1.000
_cell.length_b   1.000
_cell.length_c   1.000
_cell.angle_alpha   90.00
_cell.angle_beta   90.00
_cell.angle_gamma   90.00
#
_symmetry.space_group_name_H-M   'P 1'
#
loop_
_entity.id
_entity.type
_entity.pdbx_description
1 polymer ?
#
loop_
_entity_poly.entity_id
_entity_poly.type
_entity_poly.pdbx_seq_one_letter_code
_entity_poly.pdbx_strand_id
1 'polypeptide(L)'
;GAVDSLYFAVPTRTAAVQLHRRVDLATRRLMGTEAVLAVPGMLTAGGASGTALPGFRVRWDDEPDRPVAEARWSAETGRRYLAAPVAVGTVDQALLSGLGARWAHMRGAGLSRSLLVVDEVHASDAYMTSLLKGALDAHLRLGGHALLMSATLGSAARSRLLGTPLRDRDLDAPYPALSWAERGAARHLPVPDQGRVKRVRMRASPLLQSPDAIARVAITAARAGARVLVIRNTVRAAAELLRAVQDRDPDAPLLEVNGVRTLHHSRFAAEDRRRLDAAVEAALSPDGPSRGVIVIGTQTLEQSLDVDADLLITDLCPVDVLLQRLGRLFRHDRPRPDGFTEPRCVVLTPDRIDPAAPLPGYGLGPAARDGSGVYPNLLTLEATVRLIRQSSVWEVPAMNRQLVEAGVDPDRLAARAAELGPAWAAHLDRAQGRDGAMRQQAGLVRLDRTRPFTFQDGLFPPEGARTRLGSESLELTLPAPVTGAFGEPVRHFAIPHHLLRGADPEGVTAVETQDGVEIGCGRVTYLYGSAGLIPPDRDPDRARVPTP
;
A
#
# COMPACT_ATOMS: atom_id res chain seq x y z
N GLY A 1 -10.65 28.52 6.70
CA GLY A 1 -10.23 28.93 8.04
C GLY A 1 -10.96 28.12 9.09
N ALA A 2 -12.28 28.28 9.19
CA ALA A 2 -13.12 27.29 9.87
C ALA A 2 -13.16 25.98 9.05
N VAL A 3 -13.18 24.84 9.75
CA VAL A 3 -13.36 23.51 9.16
C VAL A 3 -14.86 23.26 9.01
N ASP A 4 -15.32 22.94 7.81
CA ASP A 4 -16.73 22.63 7.51
C ASP A 4 -16.92 21.21 6.92
N SER A 5 -15.82 20.54 6.55
CA SER A 5 -15.83 19.17 6.03
C SER A 5 -14.63 18.35 6.49
N LEU A 6 -14.71 17.03 6.32
CA LEU A 6 -13.64 16.07 6.64
C LEU A 6 -13.29 15.25 5.39
N TYR A 7 -12.01 15.16 5.07
CA TYR A 7 -11.51 14.24 4.05
C TYR A 7 -10.46 13.31 4.64
N PHE A 8 -10.80 12.01 4.73
CA PHE A 8 -9.87 10.96 5.14
C PHE A 8 -9.19 10.36 3.91
N ALA A 9 -7.95 10.78 3.68
CA ALA A 9 -7.06 10.31 2.63
C ALA A 9 -6.27 9.08 3.09
N VAL A 10 -6.48 7.94 2.43
CA VAL A 10 -5.78 6.69 2.74
C VAL A 10 -4.94 6.21 1.55
N PRO A 11 -3.94 5.33 1.74
CA PRO A 11 -3.03 4.94 0.65
C PRO A 11 -3.69 4.07 -0.44
N THR A 12 -4.71 3.28 -0.10
CA THR A 12 -5.29 2.29 -1.03
C THR A 12 -6.82 2.32 -1.07
N ARG A 13 -7.40 1.77 -2.14
CA ARG A 13 -8.87 1.63 -2.27
C ARG A 13 -9.45 0.71 -1.20
N THR A 14 -8.78 -0.41 -0.89
CA THR A 14 -9.20 -1.33 0.18
C THR A 14 -9.20 -0.63 1.54
N ALA A 15 -8.16 0.15 1.85
CA ALA A 15 -8.13 1.00 3.04
C ALA A 15 -9.34 1.93 3.12
N ALA A 16 -9.72 2.52 1.98
CA ALA A 16 -10.81 3.48 1.91
C ALA A 16 -12.15 2.81 2.22
N VAL A 17 -12.40 1.63 1.64
CA VAL A 17 -13.61 0.84 1.88
C VAL A 17 -13.74 0.47 3.37
N GLN A 18 -12.65 0.01 4.00
CA GLN A 18 -12.69 -0.37 5.40
C GLN A 18 -12.89 0.82 6.35
N LEU A 19 -12.14 1.90 6.11
CA LEU A 19 -12.23 3.10 6.93
C LEU A 19 -13.59 3.78 6.76
N HIS A 20 -14.15 3.78 5.54
CA HIS A 20 -15.44 4.36 5.23
C HIS A 20 -16.55 3.81 6.12
N ARG A 21 -16.62 2.49 6.35
CA ARG A 21 -17.61 1.89 7.26
C ARG A 21 -17.52 2.44 8.68
N ARG A 22 -16.30 2.62 9.21
CA ARG A 22 -16.06 3.15 10.56
C ARG A 22 -16.41 4.63 10.65
N VAL A 23 -16.02 5.40 9.64
CA VAL A 23 -16.29 6.85 9.55
C VAL A 23 -17.78 7.11 9.34
N ASP A 24 -18.47 6.34 8.51
CA ASP A 24 -19.90 6.47 8.29
C ASP A 24 -20.70 6.23 9.58
N LEU A 25 -20.37 5.15 10.30
CA LEU A 25 -21.00 4.87 11.60
C LEU A 25 -20.81 6.03 12.58
N ALA A 26 -19.62 6.62 12.64
CA ALA A 26 -19.33 7.76 13.51
C ALA A 26 -20.07 9.02 13.03
N THR A 27 -20.04 9.30 11.73
CA THR A 27 -20.68 10.48 11.11
C THR A 27 -22.19 10.45 11.29
N ARG A 28 -22.85 9.31 11.09
CA ARG A 28 -24.28 9.15 11.34
C ARG A 28 -24.66 9.43 12.79
N ARG A 29 -23.83 8.99 13.75
CA ARG A 29 -24.05 9.22 15.19
C ARG A 29 -23.80 10.67 15.62
N LEU A 30 -22.77 11.32 15.07
CA LEU A 30 -22.31 12.64 15.52
C LEU A 30 -22.95 13.79 14.76
N MET A 31 -23.21 13.61 13.46
CA MET A 31 -23.60 14.67 12.53
C MET A 31 -24.94 14.40 11.82
N GLY A 32 -25.49 13.19 11.91
CA GLY A 32 -26.74 12.82 11.23
C GLY A 32 -26.61 12.81 9.70
N THR A 33 -25.40 12.70 9.16
CA THR A 33 -25.14 12.64 7.71
C THR A 33 -24.37 11.37 7.33
N GLU A 34 -24.26 11.10 6.04
CA GLU A 34 -23.58 9.93 5.50
C GLU A 34 -22.17 10.27 5.05
N ALA A 35 -21.22 9.34 5.26
CA ALA A 35 -19.91 9.47 4.66
C ALA A 35 -19.93 9.00 3.20
N VAL A 36 -19.25 9.73 2.32
CA VAL A 36 -19.05 9.34 0.92
C VAL A 36 -17.78 8.49 0.77
N LEU A 37 -17.87 7.40 0.01
CA LEU A 37 -16.69 6.65 -0.42
C LEU A 37 -16.12 7.27 -1.69
N ALA A 38 -15.01 8.00 -1.53
CA ALA A 38 -14.31 8.71 -2.59
C ALA A 38 -13.33 7.80 -3.35
N VAL A 39 -13.84 6.71 -3.93
CA VAL A 39 -13.09 5.76 -4.75
C VAL A 39 -13.68 5.70 -6.15
N PRO A 40 -12.94 6.10 -7.21
CA PRO A 40 -13.44 6.06 -8.58
C PRO A 40 -14.00 4.68 -8.96
N GLY A 41 -15.20 4.67 -9.56
CA GLY A 41 -15.91 3.45 -9.94
C GLY A 41 -16.77 2.84 -8.83
N MET A 42 -16.64 3.28 -7.58
CA MET A 42 -17.49 2.85 -6.47
C MET A 42 -18.47 3.98 -6.11
N LEU A 43 -19.73 3.81 -6.50
CA LEU A 43 -20.81 4.73 -6.16
C LEU A 43 -21.39 4.35 -4.80
N THR A 44 -20.78 4.83 -3.71
CA THR A 44 -21.21 4.46 -2.35
C THR A 44 -21.30 5.68 -1.45
N ALA A 45 -22.42 5.81 -0.74
CA ALA A 45 -22.66 6.82 0.27
C ALA A 45 -23.43 6.18 1.44
N GLY A 46 -22.90 6.29 2.65
CA GLY A 46 -23.40 5.54 3.79
C GLY A 46 -23.45 4.03 3.52
N GLY A 47 -24.59 3.42 3.76
CA GLY A 47 -24.83 2.02 3.43
C GLY A 47 -25.31 1.75 2.00
N ALA A 48 -25.60 2.80 1.22
CA ALA A 48 -26.26 2.69 -0.08
C ALA A 48 -25.26 2.58 -1.23
N SER A 49 -25.65 1.84 -2.27
CA SER A 49 -24.90 1.67 -3.51
C SER A 49 -25.65 2.22 -4.72
N GLY A 50 -24.93 2.97 -5.55
CA GLY A 50 -25.46 3.58 -6.77
C GLY A 50 -25.16 2.75 -8.02
N THR A 51 -26.10 2.75 -8.96
CA THR A 51 -25.87 2.31 -10.34
C THR A 51 -25.87 3.53 -11.25
N ALA A 52 -24.78 3.74 -12.00
CA ALA A 52 -24.72 4.80 -13.00
C ALA A 52 -25.73 4.55 -14.13
N LEU A 53 -26.45 5.60 -14.52
CA LEU A 53 -27.39 5.61 -15.63
C LEU A 53 -26.95 6.63 -16.70
N PRO A 54 -27.43 6.50 -17.96
CA PRO A 54 -27.23 7.50 -18.99
C PRO A 54 -27.71 8.90 -18.56
N GLY A 55 -27.03 9.93 -19.08
CA GLY A 55 -27.37 11.33 -18.80
C GLY A 55 -26.90 11.83 -17.43
N PHE A 56 -25.81 11.28 -16.89
CA PHE A 56 -25.23 11.67 -15.59
C PHE A 56 -26.19 11.49 -14.40
N ARG A 57 -27.03 10.44 -14.46
CA ARG A 57 -27.93 10.08 -13.37
C ARG A 57 -27.39 8.88 -12.61
N VAL A 58 -27.74 8.78 -11.34
CA VAL A 58 -27.45 7.61 -10.51
C VAL A 58 -28.75 7.10 -9.91
N ARG A 59 -28.98 5.78 -10.01
CA ARG A 59 -30.04 5.11 -9.28
C ARG A 59 -29.46 4.48 -8.02
N TRP A 60 -29.87 4.97 -6.87
CA TRP A 60 -29.54 4.39 -5.57
C TRP A 60 -30.44 3.19 -5.29
N ASP A 61 -29.92 2.21 -4.55
CA ASP A 61 -30.59 0.95 -4.21
C ASP A 61 -31.63 1.07 -3.09
N ASP A 62 -31.62 2.19 -2.36
CA ASP A 62 -32.49 2.47 -1.21
C ASP A 62 -33.54 3.57 -1.47
N GLU A 63 -33.66 4.04 -2.72
CA GLU A 63 -34.63 5.06 -3.16
C GLU A 63 -34.73 6.27 -2.19
N PRO A 64 -33.64 7.04 -2.02
CA PRO A 64 -33.55 8.08 -1.01
C PRO A 64 -34.57 9.20 -1.27
N ASP A 65 -35.00 9.84 -0.19
CA ASP A 65 -35.73 11.10 -0.30
C ASP A 65 -34.86 12.19 -0.94
N ARG A 66 -35.49 13.31 -1.31
CA ARG A 66 -34.80 14.38 -2.04
C ARG A 66 -33.58 14.95 -1.29
N PRO A 67 -33.65 15.29 0.02
CA PRO A 67 -32.48 15.75 0.76
C PRO A 67 -31.30 14.77 0.75
N VAL A 68 -31.56 13.47 0.96
CA VAL A 68 -30.49 12.46 0.94
C VAL A 68 -29.93 12.29 -0.47
N ALA A 69 -30.78 12.25 -1.50
CA ALA A 69 -30.35 12.20 -2.89
C ALA A 69 -29.44 13.38 -3.27
N GLU A 70 -29.80 14.60 -2.86
CA GLU A 70 -29.01 15.81 -3.09
C GLU A 70 -27.65 15.76 -2.37
N ALA A 71 -27.59 15.24 -1.14
CA ALA A 71 -26.32 15.06 -0.41
C ALA A 71 -25.39 14.07 -1.11
N ARG A 72 -25.95 13.02 -1.73
CA ARG A 72 -25.22 11.98 -2.45
C ARG A 72 -24.69 12.43 -3.83
N TRP A 73 -25.05 13.63 -4.29
CA TRP A 73 -24.52 14.23 -5.53
C TRP A 73 -22.97 14.23 -5.60
N SER A 74 -22.34 14.36 -4.43
CA SER A 74 -20.88 14.33 -4.28
C SER A 74 -20.26 12.95 -4.52
N ALA A 75 -21.02 11.87 -4.34
CA ALA A 75 -20.59 10.48 -4.56
C ALA A 75 -20.68 10.04 -6.02
N GLU A 76 -21.42 10.77 -6.88
CA GLU A 76 -21.75 10.33 -8.24
C GLU A 76 -20.56 10.36 -9.23
N THR A 77 -19.51 11.12 -8.93
CA THR A 77 -18.34 11.23 -9.81
C THR A 77 -17.10 11.68 -9.05
N GLY A 78 -15.93 11.17 -9.44
CA GLY A 78 -14.64 11.56 -8.84
C GLY A 78 -14.22 13.03 -9.03
N ARG A 79 -15.03 13.82 -9.73
CA ARG A 79 -14.89 15.29 -9.78
C ARG A 79 -15.49 15.98 -8.56
N ARG A 80 -16.41 15.32 -7.86
CA ARG A 80 -17.25 15.90 -6.80
C ARG A 80 -16.99 15.33 -5.41
N TYR A 81 -16.14 14.31 -5.26
CA TYR A 81 -15.88 13.68 -3.96
C TYR A 81 -15.46 14.68 -2.87
N LEU A 82 -14.57 15.61 -3.21
CA LEU A 82 -14.10 16.65 -2.29
C LEU A 82 -15.18 17.70 -1.97
N ALA A 83 -16.35 17.61 -2.60
CA ALA A 83 -17.49 18.43 -2.26
C ALA A 83 -18.30 17.88 -1.07
N ALA A 84 -18.12 16.62 -0.69
CA ALA A 84 -18.86 15.99 0.40
C ALA A 84 -18.57 16.68 1.76
N PRO A 85 -19.54 16.67 2.70
CA PRO A 85 -19.29 17.06 4.09
C PRO A 85 -18.30 16.12 4.79
N VAL A 86 -18.43 14.81 4.56
CA VAL A 86 -17.48 13.80 5.03
C VAL A 86 -17.20 12.82 3.90
N ALA A 87 -15.93 12.65 3.55
CA ALA A 87 -15.51 11.68 2.55
C ALA A 87 -14.30 10.87 3.02
N VAL A 88 -14.27 9.61 2.61
CA VAL A 88 -13.14 8.69 2.81
C VAL A 88 -12.71 8.17 1.45
N GLY A 89 -11.46 8.38 1.07
CA GLY A 89 -10.97 8.01 -0.26
C GLY A 89 -9.46 7.93 -0.34
N THR A 90 -8.95 7.62 -1.53
CA THR A 90 -7.50 7.54 -1.70
C THR A 90 -6.85 8.92 -1.60
N VAL A 91 -5.59 8.95 -1.17
CA VAL A 91 -4.79 10.18 -1.12
C VAL A 91 -4.71 10.86 -2.49
N ASP A 92 -4.70 10.07 -3.58
CA ASP A 92 -4.68 10.57 -4.95
C ASP A 92 -5.82 11.56 -5.25
N GLN A 93 -7.03 11.32 -4.73
CA GLN A 93 -8.16 12.24 -4.96
C GLN A 93 -7.91 13.61 -4.33
N ALA A 94 -7.27 13.67 -3.15
CA ALA A 94 -6.85 14.92 -2.54
C ALA A 94 -5.69 15.56 -3.33
N LEU A 95 -4.71 14.75 -3.77
CA LEU A 95 -3.55 15.26 -4.51
C LEU A 95 -3.91 15.85 -5.88
N LEU A 96 -4.94 15.31 -6.55
CA LEU A 96 -5.50 15.88 -7.80
C LEU A 96 -5.92 17.35 -7.66
N SER A 97 -6.19 17.84 -6.45
CA SER A 97 -6.48 19.26 -6.20
C SER A 97 -5.25 20.17 -6.41
N GLY A 98 -4.04 19.63 -6.30
CA GLY A 98 -2.77 20.35 -6.37
C GLY A 98 -2.02 20.19 -7.70
N LEU A 99 -2.62 19.52 -8.70
CA LEU A 99 -1.97 19.25 -10.00
C LEU A 99 -2.52 20.13 -11.11
N GLY A 100 -1.74 20.29 -12.18
CA GLY A 100 -2.19 20.77 -13.48
C GLY A 100 -3.09 19.76 -14.17
N ALA A 101 -4.21 19.39 -13.54
CA ALA A 101 -5.20 18.45 -14.05
C ALA A 101 -6.56 19.15 -14.21
N ARG A 102 -7.37 18.69 -15.18
CA ARG A 102 -8.70 19.26 -15.40
C ARG A 102 -9.54 19.19 -14.12
N TRP A 103 -10.21 20.30 -13.80
CA TRP A 103 -11.01 20.48 -12.57
C TRP A 103 -10.22 20.53 -11.25
N ALA A 104 -8.88 20.63 -11.29
CA ALA A 104 -8.07 20.75 -10.07
C ALA A 104 -8.47 21.96 -9.21
N HIS A 105 -8.89 23.07 -9.83
CA HIS A 105 -9.39 24.25 -9.13
C HIS A 105 -10.69 23.95 -8.35
N MET A 106 -11.65 23.22 -8.94
CA MET A 106 -12.88 22.81 -8.24
C MET A 106 -12.58 21.84 -7.09
N ARG A 107 -11.69 20.88 -7.33
CA ARG A 107 -11.19 19.97 -6.28
C ARG A 107 -10.50 20.74 -5.16
N GLY A 108 -9.69 21.74 -5.51
CA GLY A 108 -9.02 22.64 -4.57
C GLY A 108 -10.00 23.43 -3.71
N ALA A 109 -11.06 23.96 -4.30
CA ALA A 109 -12.11 24.67 -3.57
C ALA A 109 -12.90 23.75 -2.62
N GLY A 110 -13.21 22.52 -3.04
CA GLY A 110 -13.82 21.53 -2.14
C GLY A 110 -12.88 21.09 -1.01
N LEU A 111 -11.59 20.92 -1.31
CA LEU A 111 -10.61 20.53 -0.29
C LEU A 111 -10.30 21.66 0.70
N SER A 112 -10.29 22.93 0.27
CA SER A 112 -9.83 24.07 1.10
C SER A 112 -10.62 24.29 2.39
N ARG A 113 -11.81 23.71 2.45
CA ARG A 113 -12.73 23.81 3.58
C ARG A 113 -12.67 22.58 4.51
N SER A 114 -12.01 21.52 4.04
CA SER A 114 -11.81 20.28 4.77
C SER A 114 -10.68 20.35 5.79
N LEU A 115 -10.86 19.67 6.93
CA LEU A 115 -9.72 19.08 7.64
C LEU A 115 -9.25 17.88 6.81
N LEU A 116 -8.04 17.99 6.26
CA LEU A 116 -7.40 16.93 5.49
C LEU A 116 -6.70 15.96 6.45
N VAL A 117 -7.26 14.77 6.64
CA VAL A 117 -6.64 13.71 7.42
C VAL A 117 -5.94 12.77 6.46
N VAL A 118 -4.62 12.68 6.50
CA VAL A 118 -3.85 11.74 5.68
C VAL A 118 -3.35 10.61 6.57
N ASP A 119 -3.88 9.42 6.32
CA ASP A 119 -3.50 8.20 7.03
C ASP A 119 -2.32 7.51 6.35
N GLU A 120 -1.53 6.78 7.15
CA GLU A 120 -0.37 6.01 6.70
C GLU A 120 0.61 6.81 5.83
N VAL A 121 1.01 8.01 6.29
CA VAL A 121 2.04 8.81 5.62
C VAL A 121 3.40 8.11 5.73
N HIS A 122 4.05 7.87 4.59
CA HIS A 122 5.37 7.23 4.50
C HIS A 122 6.34 8.12 3.71
N ALA A 123 7.64 7.92 3.92
CA ALA A 123 8.69 8.73 3.29
C ALA A 123 9.38 8.03 2.10
N SER A 124 9.00 6.79 1.80
CA SER A 124 9.76 5.90 0.91
C SER A 124 9.58 6.19 -0.59
N ASP A 125 8.51 6.91 -0.97
CA ASP A 125 8.27 7.35 -2.35
C ASP A 125 8.51 8.87 -2.48
N ALA A 126 9.61 9.24 -3.12
CA ALA A 126 10.02 10.63 -3.33
C ALA A 126 9.05 11.43 -4.22
N TYR A 127 8.38 10.78 -5.18
CA TYR A 127 7.41 11.40 -6.06
C TYR A 127 6.13 11.74 -5.28
N MET A 128 5.53 10.74 -4.63
CA MET A 128 4.30 10.91 -3.85
C MET A 128 4.50 11.88 -2.68
N THR A 129 5.64 11.79 -1.97
CA THR A 129 5.97 12.72 -0.88
C THR A 129 6.06 14.17 -1.39
N SER A 130 6.63 14.39 -2.58
CA SER A 130 6.73 15.73 -3.19
C SER A 130 5.35 16.30 -3.55
N LEU A 131 4.46 15.46 -4.09
CA LEU A 131 3.09 15.85 -4.42
C LEU A 131 2.26 16.14 -3.16
N LEU A 132 2.36 15.27 -2.15
CA LEU A 132 1.71 15.47 -0.85
C LEU A 132 2.16 16.78 -0.20
N LYS A 133 3.48 17.03 -0.15
CA LYS A 133 4.00 18.29 0.38
C LYS A 133 3.45 19.49 -0.39
N GLY A 134 3.41 19.40 -1.72
CA GLY A 134 2.87 20.46 -2.57
C GLY A 134 1.39 20.75 -2.33
N ALA A 135 0.57 19.70 -2.17
CA ALA A 135 -0.85 19.83 -1.86
C ALA A 135 -1.06 20.39 -0.45
N LEU A 136 -0.31 19.91 0.55
CA LEU A 136 -0.35 20.41 1.93
C LEU A 136 0.02 21.89 1.99
N ASP A 137 1.10 22.30 1.32
CA ASP A 137 1.52 23.70 1.29
C ASP A 137 0.45 24.61 0.69
N ALA A 138 -0.20 24.16 -0.39
CA ALA A 138 -1.29 24.89 -1.01
C ALA A 138 -2.53 24.97 -0.12
N HIS A 139 -2.87 23.88 0.58
CA HIS A 139 -3.99 23.80 1.52
C HIS A 139 -3.79 24.70 2.74
N LEU A 140 -2.61 24.64 3.37
CA LEU A 140 -2.25 25.45 4.53
C LEU A 140 -2.17 26.95 4.20
N ARG A 141 -1.65 27.32 3.02
CA ARG A 141 -1.65 28.73 2.58
C ARG A 141 -3.06 29.33 2.40
N LEU A 142 -4.08 28.50 2.15
CA LEU A 142 -5.47 28.93 2.10
C LEU A 142 -6.14 29.00 3.48
N GLY A 143 -5.38 28.73 4.56
CA GLY A 143 -5.90 28.65 5.92
C GLY A 143 -6.68 27.37 6.21
N GLY A 144 -6.38 26.29 5.46
CA GLY A 144 -6.86 24.94 5.75
C GLY A 144 -6.08 24.26 6.88
N HIS A 145 -6.61 23.15 7.37
CA HIS A 145 -6.00 22.34 8.43
C HIS A 145 -5.71 20.93 7.93
N ALA A 146 -4.64 20.32 8.42
CA ALA A 146 -4.29 18.94 8.08
C ALA A 146 -3.79 18.15 9.28
N LEU A 147 -4.14 16.87 9.34
CA LEU A 147 -3.63 15.88 10.30
C LEU A 147 -2.94 14.77 9.52
N LEU A 148 -1.65 14.55 9.78
CA LEU A 148 -0.87 13.48 9.16
C LEU A 148 -0.67 12.37 10.19
N MET A 149 -1.09 11.16 9.87
CA MET A 149 -0.92 9.98 10.69
C MET A 149 0.13 9.06 10.06
N SER A 150 1.00 8.50 10.88
CA SER A 150 2.03 7.57 10.45
C SER A 150 2.39 6.64 11.59
N ALA A 151 2.49 5.35 11.31
CA ALA A 151 3.05 4.40 12.27
C ALA A 151 4.48 4.81 12.62
N THR A 152 5.31 5.13 11.64
CA THR A 152 6.71 5.52 11.85
C THR A 152 7.14 6.55 10.84
N LEU A 153 7.65 7.69 11.32
CA LEU A 153 8.15 8.77 10.46
C LEU A 153 9.48 9.29 11.02
N GLY A 154 10.53 9.18 10.20
CA GLY A 154 11.86 9.71 10.52
C GLY A 154 11.87 11.23 10.64
N SER A 155 12.81 11.78 11.40
CA SER A 155 12.96 13.21 11.69
C SER A 155 13.11 14.06 10.43
N ALA A 156 13.88 13.60 9.45
CA ALA A 156 14.04 14.26 8.15
C ALA A 156 12.71 14.35 7.38
N ALA A 157 11.92 13.29 7.36
CA ALA A 157 10.61 13.28 6.69
C ALA A 157 9.58 14.14 7.43
N ARG A 158 9.55 14.06 8.77
CA ARG A 158 8.71 14.92 9.62
C ARG A 158 9.02 16.40 9.41
N SER A 159 10.30 16.78 9.50
CA SER A 159 10.75 18.17 9.30
C SER A 159 10.36 18.68 7.91
N ARG A 160 10.53 17.84 6.89
CA ARG A 160 10.11 18.16 5.52
C ARG A 160 8.60 18.40 5.44
N LEU A 161 7.77 17.54 6.00
CA LEU A 161 6.31 17.68 5.95
C LEU A 161 5.81 18.89 6.75
N LEU A 162 6.40 19.16 7.91
CA LEU A 162 6.09 20.33 8.73
C LEU A 162 6.64 21.65 8.16
N GLY A 163 7.57 21.59 7.20
CA GLY A 163 8.24 22.78 6.67
C GLY A 163 9.16 23.44 7.70
N THR A 164 9.72 22.67 8.62
CA THR A 164 10.63 23.15 9.68
C THR A 164 12.07 22.75 9.37
N PRO A 165 13.08 23.52 9.82
CA PRO A 165 14.48 23.09 9.72
C PRO A 165 14.70 21.75 10.42
N LEU A 166 15.51 20.88 9.83
CA LEU A 166 16.02 19.71 10.53
C LEU A 166 17.04 20.21 11.56
N ARG A 167 16.70 20.17 12.85
CA ARG A 167 17.64 20.44 13.94
C ARG A 167 18.24 19.13 14.41
N ASP A 168 19.49 19.22 14.90
CA ASP A 168 20.31 18.07 15.29
C ASP A 168 19.52 17.11 16.19
N ARG A 169 19.15 15.98 15.58
CA ARG A 169 18.75 14.71 16.21
C ARG A 169 17.57 14.81 17.17
N ASP A 170 16.41 14.94 16.55
CA ASP A 170 15.08 14.56 17.06
C ASP A 170 14.96 13.05 17.47
N LEU A 171 16.09 12.38 17.79
CA LEU A 171 16.15 11.07 18.47
C LEU A 171 15.50 11.14 19.85
N ASP A 172 15.62 12.29 20.50
CA ASP A 172 15.00 12.55 21.81
C ASP A 172 13.52 12.96 21.68
N ALA A 173 13.01 13.12 20.45
CA ALA A 173 11.59 13.37 20.26
C ALA A 173 10.80 12.15 20.74
N PRO A 174 9.78 12.36 21.59
CA PRO A 174 9.01 11.26 22.14
C PRO A 174 8.38 10.41 21.04
N TYR A 175 8.12 9.16 21.38
CA TYR A 175 7.36 8.25 20.55
C TYR A 175 6.51 7.34 21.47
N PRO A 176 5.18 7.27 21.28
CA PRO A 176 4.39 8.01 20.30
C PRO A 176 4.29 9.52 20.64
N ALA A 177 4.08 10.37 19.62
CA ALA A 177 3.99 11.81 19.81
C ALA A 177 3.14 12.50 18.75
N LEU A 178 2.49 13.61 19.15
CA LEU A 178 1.93 14.60 18.24
C LEU A 178 3.01 15.62 17.90
N SER A 179 3.12 16.00 16.63
CA SER A 179 4.10 16.98 16.17
C SER A 179 3.46 18.05 15.31
N TRP A 180 3.80 19.32 15.52
CA TRP A 180 3.30 20.44 14.72
C TRP A 180 4.38 21.52 14.55
N ALA A 181 4.17 22.40 13.57
CA ALA A 181 5.00 23.58 13.38
C ALA A 181 4.42 24.75 14.17
N GLU A 182 5.24 25.39 14.99
CA GLU A 182 4.91 26.61 15.72
C GLU A 182 6.06 27.61 15.57
N ARG A 183 5.75 28.83 15.08
CA ARG A 183 6.75 29.91 14.86
C ARG A 183 8.00 29.44 14.09
N GLY A 184 7.82 28.58 13.09
CA GLY A 184 8.90 28.05 12.25
C GLY A 184 9.73 26.92 12.88
N ALA A 185 9.36 26.43 14.06
CA ALA A 185 10.02 25.31 14.73
C ALA A 185 9.07 24.13 14.94
N ALA A 186 9.61 22.91 14.94
CA ALA A 186 8.85 21.73 15.32
C ALA A 186 8.60 21.73 16.84
N ARG A 187 7.40 21.30 17.23
CA ARG A 187 7.01 21.00 18.61
C ARG A 187 6.58 19.55 18.67
N HIS A 188 6.82 18.92 19.83
CA HIS A 188 6.45 17.54 20.10
C HIS A 188 5.72 17.45 21.42
N LEU A 189 4.60 16.74 21.43
CA LEU A 189 3.86 16.39 22.64
C LEU A 189 3.87 14.86 22.75
N PRO A 190 4.47 14.27 23.81
CA PRO A 190 4.37 12.83 24.05
C PRO A 190 2.91 12.44 24.22
N VAL A 191 2.53 11.33 23.60
CA VAL A 191 1.24 10.69 23.82
C VAL A 191 1.48 9.51 24.76
N PRO A 192 0.65 9.30 25.80
CA PRO A 192 0.78 8.12 26.65
C PRO A 192 0.75 6.84 25.81
N ASP A 193 1.77 6.01 25.96
CA ASP A 193 1.74 4.66 25.40
C ASP A 193 0.66 3.86 26.14
N GLN A 194 -0.13 3.08 25.41
CA GLN A 194 -1.14 2.19 26.01
C GLN A 194 -0.51 0.96 26.70
N GLY A 195 0.82 0.95 26.88
CA GLY A 195 1.53 0.05 27.79
C GLY A 195 1.84 -1.34 27.21
N ARG A 196 1.60 -1.58 25.92
CA ARG A 196 1.86 -2.89 25.31
C ARG A 196 3.20 -2.91 24.58
N VAL A 197 4.28 -3.04 25.35
CA VAL A 197 5.61 -3.30 24.80
C VAL A 197 5.71 -4.76 24.38
N LYS A 198 5.94 -4.99 23.09
CA LYS A 198 6.17 -6.32 22.50
C LYS A 198 7.66 -6.54 22.34
N ARG A 199 8.20 -7.57 22.98
CA ARG A 199 9.60 -8.01 22.82
C ARG A 199 9.69 -9.03 21.68
N VAL A 200 9.90 -8.52 20.47
CA VAL A 200 9.95 -9.34 19.25
C VAL A 200 11.34 -9.94 19.06
N ARG A 201 11.43 -11.27 18.95
CA ARG A 201 12.65 -11.96 18.55
C ARG A 201 12.84 -11.86 17.04
N MET A 202 13.89 -11.17 16.62
CA MET A 202 14.24 -10.92 15.24
C MET A 202 15.32 -11.89 14.78
N ARG A 203 15.16 -12.45 13.58
CA ARG A 203 16.16 -13.32 12.95
C ARG A 203 16.31 -12.98 11.47
N ALA A 204 17.51 -12.56 11.07
CA ALA A 204 17.88 -12.51 9.65
C ALA A 204 18.24 -13.94 9.19
N SER A 205 17.66 -14.39 8.08
CA SER A 205 17.82 -15.75 7.58
C SER A 205 18.12 -15.74 6.08
N PRO A 206 19.25 -16.31 5.61
CA PRO A 206 19.66 -16.28 4.21
C PRO A 206 18.88 -17.30 3.37
N LEU A 207 17.56 -17.14 3.31
CA LEU A 207 16.64 -18.06 2.64
C LEU A 207 15.84 -17.38 1.54
N LEU A 208 16.09 -16.08 1.26
CA LEU A 208 15.26 -15.27 0.36
C LEU A 208 14.99 -15.95 -1.00
N GLN A 209 16.02 -16.60 -1.54
CA GLN A 209 16.03 -17.25 -2.85
C GLN A 209 15.69 -18.75 -2.80
N SER A 210 15.23 -19.27 -1.66
CA SER A 210 14.96 -20.70 -1.46
C SER A 210 13.50 -20.96 -1.04
N PRO A 211 12.54 -20.94 -2.00
CA PRO A 211 11.13 -21.19 -1.71
C PRO A 211 10.88 -22.48 -0.91
N ASP A 212 11.57 -23.58 -1.26
CA ASP A 212 11.48 -24.86 -0.57
C ASP A 212 11.90 -24.78 0.92
N ALA A 213 12.97 -24.03 1.22
CA ALA A 213 13.43 -23.85 2.60
C ALA A 213 12.48 -22.96 3.41
N ILE A 214 11.92 -21.93 2.79
CA ILE A 214 10.90 -21.08 3.41
C ILE A 214 9.63 -21.91 3.67
N ALA A 215 9.20 -22.72 2.71
CA ALA A 215 8.05 -23.61 2.82
C ALA A 215 8.21 -24.57 4.02
N ARG A 216 9.39 -25.20 4.21
CA ARG A 216 9.68 -26.01 5.40
C ARG A 216 9.37 -25.28 6.71
N VAL A 217 9.86 -24.05 6.85
CA VAL A 217 9.69 -23.27 8.08
C VAL A 217 8.22 -22.94 8.31
N ALA A 218 7.51 -22.51 7.25
CA ALA A 218 6.09 -22.17 7.34
C ALA A 218 5.22 -23.39 7.67
N ILE A 219 5.42 -24.51 6.97
CA ILE A 219 4.67 -25.76 7.18
C ILE A 219 4.90 -26.29 8.60
N THR A 220 6.16 -26.35 9.05
CA THR A 220 6.48 -26.85 10.39
C THR A 220 5.76 -26.02 11.47
N ALA A 221 5.78 -24.69 11.36
CA ALA A 221 5.12 -23.82 12.31
C ALA A 221 3.59 -23.97 12.27
N ALA A 222 3.00 -24.01 11.08
CA ALA A 222 1.55 -24.13 10.95
C ALA A 222 1.03 -25.51 11.39
N ARG A 223 1.78 -26.60 11.16
CA ARG A 223 1.46 -27.93 11.69
C ARG A 223 1.53 -28.00 13.22
N ALA A 224 2.38 -27.18 13.85
CA ALA A 224 2.42 -26.98 15.29
C ALA A 224 1.29 -26.05 15.81
N GLY A 225 0.34 -25.66 14.95
CA GLY A 225 -0.83 -24.86 15.32
C GLY A 225 -0.66 -23.35 15.15
N ALA A 226 0.52 -22.86 14.73
CA ALA A 226 0.76 -21.43 14.56
C ALA A 226 0.02 -20.84 13.36
N ARG A 227 -0.48 -19.60 13.52
CA ARG A 227 -0.88 -18.76 12.41
C ARG A 227 0.35 -18.05 11.83
N VAL A 228 0.77 -18.47 10.64
CA VAL A 228 1.98 -18.01 9.96
C VAL A 228 1.61 -17.01 8.89
N LEU A 229 2.11 -15.77 9.03
CA LEU A 229 1.99 -14.74 8.01
C LEU A 229 3.30 -14.68 7.21
N VAL A 230 3.23 -14.90 5.90
CA VAL A 230 4.38 -14.82 4.99
C VAL A 230 4.23 -13.67 4.01
N ILE A 231 5.02 -12.61 4.17
CA ILE A 231 4.99 -11.43 3.30
C ILE A 231 6.20 -11.44 2.36
N ARG A 232 5.94 -11.66 1.07
CA ARG A 232 6.93 -11.63 -0.01
C ARG A 232 6.86 -10.30 -0.75
N ASN A 233 7.98 -9.76 -1.18
CA ASN A 233 8.00 -8.43 -1.80
C ASN A 233 7.44 -8.41 -3.21
N THR A 234 7.42 -9.54 -3.91
CA THR A 234 6.90 -9.63 -5.29
C THR A 234 5.88 -10.73 -5.43
N VAL A 235 4.89 -10.51 -6.30
CA VAL A 235 3.87 -11.53 -6.64
C VAL A 235 4.52 -12.81 -7.16
N ARG A 236 5.60 -12.69 -7.94
CA ARG A 236 6.36 -13.84 -8.44
C ARG A 236 6.90 -14.68 -7.27
N ALA A 237 7.63 -14.07 -6.34
CA ALA A 237 8.21 -14.77 -5.21
C ALA A 237 7.15 -15.34 -4.25
N ALA A 238 5.97 -14.72 -4.18
CA ALA A 238 4.81 -15.24 -3.44
C ALA A 238 4.21 -16.49 -4.11
N ALA A 239 4.02 -16.45 -5.42
CA ALA A 239 3.50 -17.58 -6.19
C ALA A 239 4.47 -18.78 -6.22
N GLU A 240 5.78 -18.53 -6.33
CA GLU A 240 6.83 -19.55 -6.21
C GLU A 240 6.78 -20.23 -4.84
N LEU A 241 6.56 -19.47 -3.76
CA LEU A 241 6.42 -20.03 -2.43
C LEU A 241 5.13 -20.84 -2.26
N LEU A 242 4.01 -20.37 -2.80
CA LEU A 242 2.75 -21.12 -2.76
C LEU A 242 2.93 -22.52 -3.38
N ARG A 243 3.54 -22.59 -4.57
CA ARG A 243 3.84 -23.87 -5.24
C ARG A 243 4.76 -24.73 -4.38
N ALA A 244 5.85 -24.16 -3.86
CA ALA A 244 6.77 -24.90 -3.01
C ALA A 244 6.12 -25.46 -1.73
N VAL A 245 5.09 -24.80 -1.18
CA VAL A 245 4.31 -25.35 -0.07
C VAL A 245 3.42 -26.50 -0.55
N GLN A 246 2.70 -26.32 -1.65
CA GLN A 246 1.79 -27.33 -2.22
C GLN A 246 2.52 -28.60 -2.66
N ASP A 247 3.66 -28.47 -3.34
CA ASP A 247 4.47 -29.60 -3.83
C ASP A 247 5.04 -30.42 -2.67
N ARG A 248 5.32 -29.75 -1.55
CA ARG A 248 6.04 -30.33 -0.42
C ARG A 248 5.12 -30.95 0.63
N ASP A 249 3.94 -30.38 0.82
CA ASP A 249 2.89 -30.91 1.68
C ASP A 249 1.54 -30.60 1.02
N PRO A 250 0.98 -31.55 0.25
CA PRO A 250 -0.33 -31.39 -0.38
C PRO A 250 -1.47 -31.22 0.61
N ASP A 251 -1.27 -31.42 1.91
CA ASP A 251 -2.26 -31.17 2.96
C ASP A 251 -1.85 -30.01 3.87
N ALA A 252 -0.88 -29.19 3.46
CA ALA A 252 -0.44 -28.03 4.21
C ALA A 252 -1.65 -27.13 4.54
N PRO A 253 -1.72 -26.60 5.77
CA PRO A 253 -2.79 -25.70 6.18
C PRO A 253 -2.60 -24.32 5.54
N LEU A 254 -2.83 -24.20 4.24
CA LEU A 254 -2.78 -22.95 3.50
C LEU A 254 -4.10 -22.18 3.62
N LEU A 255 -4.05 -20.86 3.39
CA LEU A 255 -5.24 -20.07 3.13
C LEU A 255 -6.02 -20.67 1.96
N GLU A 256 -7.33 -20.80 2.14
CA GLU A 256 -8.23 -21.40 1.17
C GLU A 256 -9.48 -20.53 1.01
N VAL A 257 -9.94 -20.39 -0.24
CA VAL A 257 -11.20 -19.73 -0.60
C VAL A 257 -11.97 -20.67 -1.50
N ASN A 258 -13.18 -21.07 -1.08
CA ASN A 258 -14.04 -22.00 -1.82
C ASN A 258 -13.30 -23.29 -2.28
N GLY A 259 -12.51 -23.91 -1.40
CA GLY A 259 -11.75 -25.13 -1.75
C GLY A 259 -10.43 -24.86 -2.51
N VAL A 260 -10.15 -23.62 -2.89
CA VAL A 260 -8.95 -23.25 -3.66
C VAL A 260 -7.89 -22.67 -2.74
N ARG A 261 -6.76 -23.37 -2.62
CA ARG A 261 -5.58 -22.89 -1.88
C ARG A 261 -4.88 -21.78 -2.67
N THR A 262 -4.63 -20.66 -2.02
CA THR A 262 -4.26 -19.43 -2.72
C THR A 262 -3.38 -18.51 -1.86
N LEU A 263 -3.02 -17.37 -2.45
CA LEU A 263 -2.22 -16.31 -1.85
C LEU A 263 -2.94 -14.96 -2.02
N HIS A 264 -2.43 -13.93 -1.37
CA HIS A 264 -3.07 -12.63 -1.33
C HIS A 264 -2.19 -11.51 -1.92
N HIS A 265 -2.65 -10.88 -3.00
CA HIS A 265 -2.00 -9.70 -3.61
C HIS A 265 -2.96 -8.88 -4.50
N SER A 266 -2.48 -7.76 -5.05
CA SER A 266 -3.30 -6.82 -5.84
C SER A 266 -3.69 -7.29 -7.24
N ARG A 267 -3.08 -8.36 -7.78
CA ARG A 267 -3.38 -8.87 -9.14
C ARG A 267 -4.58 -9.82 -9.24
N PHE A 268 -5.47 -9.82 -8.24
CA PHE A 268 -6.75 -10.54 -8.34
C PHE A 268 -7.82 -9.62 -8.92
N ALA A 269 -8.85 -10.19 -9.56
CA ALA A 269 -10.05 -9.44 -9.93
C ALA A 269 -10.66 -8.79 -8.67
N ALA A 270 -11.32 -7.64 -8.80
CA ALA A 270 -11.79 -6.88 -7.64
C ALA A 270 -12.76 -7.69 -6.76
N GLU A 271 -13.59 -8.53 -7.36
CA GLU A 271 -14.52 -9.42 -6.64
C GLU A 271 -13.80 -10.53 -5.89
N ASP A 272 -12.87 -11.23 -6.56
CA ASP A 272 -12.04 -12.26 -5.92
C ASP A 272 -11.13 -11.67 -4.84
N ARG A 273 -10.67 -10.45 -5.05
CA ARG A 273 -9.88 -9.70 -4.08
C ARG A 273 -10.67 -9.44 -2.80
N ARG A 274 -11.95 -9.07 -2.91
CA ARG A 274 -12.85 -8.92 -1.73
C ARG A 274 -13.02 -10.24 -0.98
N ARG A 275 -13.14 -11.37 -1.70
CA ARG A 275 -13.21 -12.70 -1.10
C ARG A 275 -11.91 -13.05 -0.35
N LEU A 276 -10.76 -12.73 -0.94
CA LEU A 276 -9.46 -12.92 -0.31
C LEU A 276 -9.26 -12.07 0.93
N ASP A 277 -9.62 -10.78 0.88
CA ASP A 277 -9.55 -9.88 2.03
C ASP A 277 -10.37 -10.48 3.20
N ALA A 278 -11.61 -10.93 2.93
CA ALA A 278 -12.48 -11.56 3.93
C ALA A 278 -11.92 -12.89 4.46
N ALA A 279 -11.34 -13.73 3.60
CA ALA A 279 -10.76 -15.01 4.00
C ALA A 279 -9.49 -14.83 4.86
N VAL A 280 -8.65 -13.86 4.53
CA VAL A 280 -7.47 -13.50 5.32
C VAL A 280 -7.87 -12.98 6.70
N GLU A 281 -8.85 -12.08 6.75
CA GLU A 281 -9.39 -11.57 8.02
C GLU A 281 -9.98 -12.71 8.85
N ALA A 282 -10.77 -13.61 8.27
CA ALA A 282 -11.31 -14.76 8.99
C ALA A 282 -10.21 -15.71 9.50
N ALA A 283 -9.18 -15.96 8.70
CA ALA A 283 -8.08 -16.87 9.04
C ALA A 283 -7.15 -16.33 10.14
N LEU A 284 -6.97 -15.00 10.20
CA LEU A 284 -6.06 -14.33 11.13
C LEU A 284 -6.77 -13.44 12.16
N SER A 285 -8.10 -13.51 12.25
CA SER A 285 -8.92 -12.77 13.23
C SER A 285 -8.57 -13.19 14.66
N PRO A 286 -8.62 -12.27 15.64
CA PRO A 286 -8.48 -12.63 17.06
C PRO A 286 -9.44 -13.75 17.47
N ASP A 287 -10.69 -13.71 16.98
CA ASP A 287 -11.75 -14.68 17.28
C ASP A 287 -11.78 -15.86 16.30
N GLY A 288 -10.82 -15.93 15.37
CA GLY A 288 -10.73 -17.00 14.37
C GLY A 288 -10.45 -18.37 15.01
N PRO A 289 -10.63 -19.46 14.25
CA PRO A 289 -10.39 -20.82 14.73
C PRO A 289 -8.95 -21.00 15.24
N SER A 290 -8.78 -21.72 16.35
CA SER A 290 -7.46 -22.05 16.92
C SER A 290 -6.80 -23.20 16.15
N ARG A 291 -6.64 -23.03 14.84
CA ARG A 291 -5.92 -23.96 13.95
C ARG A 291 -4.76 -23.23 13.27
N GLY A 292 -3.68 -23.95 13.03
CA GLY A 292 -2.56 -23.41 12.27
C GLY A 292 -2.97 -23.12 10.83
N VAL A 293 -2.40 -22.06 10.26
CA VAL A 293 -2.66 -21.64 8.88
C VAL A 293 -1.47 -20.86 8.33
N ILE A 294 -1.19 -20.99 7.04
CA ILE A 294 -0.17 -20.25 6.30
C ILE A 294 -0.89 -19.27 5.38
N VAL A 295 -0.72 -17.98 5.65
CA VAL A 295 -1.20 -16.90 4.79
C VAL A 295 -0.01 -16.31 4.05
N ILE A 296 0.09 -16.57 2.75
CA ILE A 296 1.11 -16.01 1.87
C ILE A 296 0.53 -14.79 1.17
N GLY A 297 1.27 -13.70 1.12
CA GLY A 297 0.91 -12.58 0.27
C GLY A 297 2.01 -11.55 0.09
N THR A 298 1.65 -10.43 -0.50
CA THR A 298 2.56 -9.29 -0.71
C THR A 298 2.32 -8.17 0.28
N GLN A 299 2.86 -6.98 0.02
CA GLN A 299 2.68 -5.77 0.84
C GLN A 299 1.21 -5.39 1.05
N THR A 300 0.29 -5.93 0.26
CA THR A 300 -1.16 -5.77 0.50
C THR A 300 -1.62 -6.31 1.86
N LEU A 301 -0.85 -7.17 2.52
CA LEU A 301 -1.12 -7.64 3.90
C LEU A 301 -0.57 -6.69 4.98
N GLU A 302 0.21 -5.67 4.60
CA GLU A 302 0.76 -4.67 5.52
C GLU A 302 -0.29 -3.65 5.92
N GLN A 303 -1.18 -3.29 5.00
CA GLN A 303 -2.06 -2.14 5.12
C GLN A 303 -3.52 -2.58 5.27
N SER A 304 -4.23 -1.97 6.21
CA SER A 304 -5.70 -2.02 6.26
C SER A 304 -6.30 -3.42 6.30
N LEU A 305 -5.75 -4.29 7.15
CA LEU A 305 -6.40 -5.54 7.57
C LEU A 305 -6.16 -5.70 9.08
N ASP A 306 -7.18 -6.15 9.81
CA ASP A 306 -7.08 -6.43 11.24
C ASP A 306 -6.64 -7.88 11.51
N VAL A 307 -5.40 -8.19 11.13
CA VAL A 307 -4.83 -9.55 11.23
C VAL A 307 -3.85 -9.70 12.39
N ASP A 308 -3.81 -10.89 12.98
CA ASP A 308 -2.94 -11.26 14.10
C ASP A 308 -2.28 -12.63 13.94
N ALA A 309 -0.99 -12.61 13.61
CA ALA A 309 -0.14 -13.78 13.41
C ALA A 309 0.66 -14.17 14.66
N ASP A 310 1.03 -15.45 14.74
CA ASP A 310 1.92 -16.02 15.76
C ASP A 310 3.39 -16.07 15.29
N LEU A 311 3.60 -16.18 13.97
CA LEU A 311 4.91 -16.11 13.33
C LEU A 311 4.83 -15.21 12.10
N LEU A 312 5.75 -14.24 12.01
CA LEU A 312 5.95 -13.46 10.80
C LEU A 312 7.19 -13.97 10.06
N ILE A 313 7.03 -14.34 8.80
CA ILE A 313 8.13 -14.59 7.86
C ILE A 313 8.03 -13.51 6.79
N THR A 314 9.10 -12.78 6.53
CA THR A 314 9.00 -11.63 5.64
C THR A 314 10.27 -11.37 4.86
N ASP A 315 10.14 -10.98 3.59
CA ASP A 315 11.29 -10.52 2.81
C ASP A 315 11.93 -9.29 3.44
N LEU A 316 13.24 -9.16 3.24
CA LEU A 316 13.97 -7.96 3.61
C LEU A 316 13.29 -6.71 3.01
N CYS A 317 13.05 -5.74 3.87
CA CYS A 317 12.44 -4.44 3.55
C CYS A 317 13.09 -3.36 4.42
N PRO A 318 12.87 -2.07 4.12
CA PRO A 318 13.29 -0.98 4.98
C PRO A 318 12.67 -1.11 6.39
N VAL A 319 13.37 -0.62 7.42
CA VAL A 319 12.99 -0.84 8.82
C VAL A 319 11.65 -0.21 9.21
N ASP A 320 11.29 0.92 8.61
CA ASP A 320 9.99 1.58 8.78
C ASP A 320 8.84 0.70 8.26
N VAL A 321 9.03 0.06 7.10
CA VAL A 321 8.10 -0.93 6.56
C VAL A 321 8.05 -2.19 7.43
N LEU A 322 9.22 -2.66 7.90
CA LEU A 322 9.29 -3.83 8.78
C LEU A 322 8.51 -3.61 10.09
N LEU A 323 8.58 -2.42 10.69
CA LEU A 323 7.82 -2.07 11.89
C LEU A 323 6.31 -2.10 11.65
N GLN A 324 5.83 -1.73 10.46
CA GLN A 324 4.42 -1.88 10.08
C GLN A 324 4.02 -3.35 9.98
N ARG A 325 4.85 -4.19 9.35
CA ARG A 325 4.65 -5.64 9.29
C ARG A 325 4.59 -6.27 10.69
N LEU A 326 5.44 -5.81 11.61
CA LEU A 326 5.41 -6.21 13.03
C LEU A 326 4.13 -5.77 13.76
N GLY A 327 3.39 -4.79 13.23
CA GLY A 327 2.05 -4.41 13.68
C GLY A 327 0.99 -5.49 13.48
N ARG A 328 1.29 -6.53 12.69
CA ARG A 328 0.43 -7.72 12.45
C ARG A 328 0.85 -8.95 13.24
N LEU A 329 1.97 -8.87 13.96
CA LEU A 329 2.50 -9.94 14.82
C LEU A 329 2.10 -9.66 16.26
N PHE A 330 1.43 -10.61 16.91
CA PHE A 330 0.95 -10.47 18.29
C PHE A 330 0.14 -9.18 18.48
N ARG A 331 -0.82 -8.96 17.58
CA ARG A 331 -1.61 -7.72 17.56
C ARG A 331 -2.66 -7.71 18.66
N HIS A 332 -3.33 -8.83 18.91
CA HIS A 332 -4.40 -8.96 19.90
C HIS A 332 -3.96 -9.81 21.09
N ASP A 333 -4.61 -9.63 22.23
CA ASP A 333 -4.35 -10.47 23.41
C ASP A 333 -5.24 -11.71 23.33
N ARG A 334 -4.62 -12.86 23.04
CA ARG A 334 -5.31 -14.15 22.86
C ARG A 334 -4.38 -15.30 23.20
N PRO A 335 -4.93 -16.49 23.54
CA PRO A 335 -4.15 -17.70 23.68
C PRO A 335 -3.31 -18.00 22.43
N ARG A 336 -2.08 -18.45 22.64
CA ARG A 336 -1.12 -18.79 21.60
C ARG A 336 -0.77 -20.29 21.67
N PRO A 337 -0.48 -20.94 20.55
CA PRO A 337 -0.09 -22.35 20.56
C PRO A 337 1.28 -22.54 21.22
N ASP A 338 1.51 -23.76 21.72
CA ASP A 338 2.77 -24.14 22.36
C ASP A 338 3.95 -23.89 21.43
N GLY A 339 5.03 -23.31 21.97
CA GLY A 339 6.22 -22.92 21.20
C GLY A 339 6.11 -21.59 20.45
N PHE A 340 4.94 -20.96 20.44
CA PHE A 340 4.67 -19.65 19.83
C PHE A 340 4.05 -18.65 20.83
N THR A 341 4.47 -18.71 22.09
CA THR A 341 4.05 -17.78 23.15
C THR A 341 4.81 -16.46 23.15
N GLU A 342 5.86 -16.34 22.32
CA GLU A 342 6.65 -15.13 22.14
C GLU A 342 6.62 -14.68 20.66
N PRO A 343 6.54 -13.37 20.38
CA PRO A 343 6.53 -12.87 19.01
C PRO A 343 7.88 -13.11 18.33
N ARG A 344 7.84 -13.78 17.17
CA ARG A 344 9.03 -14.09 16.35
C ARG A 344 8.86 -13.55 14.93
N CYS A 345 9.90 -12.92 14.43
CA CYS A 345 9.98 -12.42 13.06
C CYS A 345 11.24 -12.97 12.37
N VAL A 346 11.03 -13.69 11.27
CA VAL A 346 12.09 -14.19 10.39
C VAL A 346 12.16 -13.31 9.16
N VAL A 347 13.23 -12.52 9.06
CA VAL A 347 13.51 -11.67 7.90
C VAL A 347 14.37 -12.43 6.91
N LEU A 348 13.83 -12.68 5.73
CA LEU A 348 14.45 -13.42 4.64
C LEU A 348 15.42 -12.49 3.90
N THR A 349 16.71 -12.79 4.00
CA THR A 349 17.79 -12.04 3.38
C THR A 349 18.43 -12.86 2.25
N PRO A 350 19.11 -12.23 1.29
CA PRO A 350 20.10 -12.94 0.50
C PRO A 350 21.32 -13.28 1.38
N ASP A 351 22.24 -14.10 0.87
CA ASP A 351 23.53 -14.36 1.52
C ASP A 351 24.34 -13.06 1.69
N ARG A 352 24.32 -12.22 0.65
CA ARG A 352 24.96 -10.91 0.62
C ARG A 352 24.06 -9.90 -0.09
N ILE A 353 24.00 -8.69 0.46
CA ILE A 353 23.43 -7.53 -0.24
C ILE A 353 24.57 -6.87 -1.00
N ASP A 354 24.44 -6.80 -2.31
CA ASP A 354 25.48 -6.27 -3.20
C ASP A 354 24.89 -5.22 -4.15
N PRO A 355 25.34 -3.96 -4.10
CA PRO A 355 24.87 -2.93 -5.03
C PRO A 355 25.23 -3.20 -6.49
N ALA A 356 26.21 -4.07 -6.77
CA ALA A 356 26.55 -4.49 -8.13
C ALA A 356 25.67 -5.65 -8.63
N ALA A 357 25.01 -6.39 -7.73
CA ALA A 357 24.16 -7.53 -8.06
C ALA A 357 22.81 -7.45 -7.32
N PRO A 358 21.96 -6.44 -7.65
CA PRO A 358 20.63 -6.32 -7.06
C PRO A 358 19.74 -7.53 -7.41
N LEU A 359 18.73 -7.77 -6.58
CA LEU A 359 17.77 -8.87 -6.72
C LEU A 359 16.34 -8.33 -6.97
N PRO A 360 16.09 -7.65 -8.11
CA PRO A 360 14.79 -7.04 -8.39
C PRO A 360 13.64 -8.07 -8.49
N GLY A 361 13.93 -9.34 -8.80
CA GLY A 361 12.95 -10.43 -8.76
C GLY A 361 12.33 -10.66 -7.36
N TYR A 362 13.06 -10.28 -6.32
CA TYR A 362 12.64 -10.30 -4.91
C TYR A 362 12.39 -8.88 -4.37
N GLY A 363 12.28 -7.89 -5.26
CA GLY A 363 12.02 -6.50 -4.91
C GLY A 363 13.19 -5.74 -4.29
N LEU A 364 14.41 -6.30 -4.28
CA LEU A 364 15.58 -5.68 -3.66
C LEU A 364 16.47 -5.00 -4.70
N GLY A 365 16.57 -3.68 -4.62
CA GLY A 365 17.37 -2.88 -5.55
C GLY A 365 16.65 -2.56 -6.87
N PRO A 366 17.27 -1.72 -7.71
CA PRO A 366 16.69 -1.28 -8.97
C PRO A 366 16.79 -2.38 -10.03
N ALA A 367 15.77 -2.50 -10.87
CA ALA A 367 15.77 -3.32 -12.07
C ALA A 367 16.63 -2.65 -13.15
N ALA A 368 17.39 -3.47 -13.90
CA ALA A 368 18.33 -2.96 -14.89
C ALA A 368 17.69 -2.16 -16.03
N ARG A 369 16.43 -2.43 -16.39
CA ARG A 369 15.77 -1.82 -17.57
C ARG A 369 15.30 -0.38 -17.33
N ASP A 370 14.65 -0.14 -16.21
CA ASP A 370 13.93 1.10 -15.94
C ASP A 370 14.20 1.66 -14.54
N GLY A 371 15.11 1.02 -13.79
CA GLY A 371 15.41 1.38 -12.41
C GLY A 371 14.25 1.11 -11.44
N SER A 372 13.18 0.44 -11.89
CA SER A 372 12.02 0.10 -11.08
C SER A 372 12.36 -0.99 -10.07
N GLY A 373 11.67 -1.02 -8.94
CA GLY A 373 11.93 -2.00 -7.89
C GLY A 373 11.11 -1.63 -6.68
N VAL A 374 10.76 -2.62 -5.87
CA VAL A 374 9.95 -2.38 -4.67
C VAL A 374 10.73 -1.53 -3.68
N TYR A 375 11.97 -1.93 -3.36
CA TYR A 375 12.87 -1.19 -2.49
C TYR A 375 14.19 -0.93 -3.20
N PRO A 376 14.29 0.14 -4.00
CA PRO A 376 15.42 0.33 -4.88
C PRO A 376 16.67 0.86 -4.15
N ASN A 377 16.53 1.38 -2.93
CA ASN A 377 17.67 1.82 -2.13
C ASN A 377 18.18 0.69 -1.22
N LEU A 378 19.15 -0.09 -1.72
CA LEU A 378 19.79 -1.19 -0.99
C LEU A 378 20.44 -0.78 0.35
N LEU A 379 20.83 0.48 0.56
CA LEU A 379 21.43 0.91 1.83
C LEU A 379 20.42 0.84 3.00
N THR A 380 19.14 1.13 2.74
CA THR A 380 18.08 0.99 3.76
C THR A 380 17.85 -0.46 4.16
N LEU A 381 18.04 -1.38 3.21
CA LEU A 381 17.92 -2.82 3.44
C LEU A 381 19.14 -3.35 4.22
N GLU A 382 20.33 -2.92 3.84
CA GLU A 382 21.57 -3.22 4.54
C GLU A 382 21.50 -2.75 5.99
N ALA A 383 21.04 -1.51 6.19
CA ALA A 383 20.83 -0.94 7.52
C ALA A 383 19.88 -1.80 8.37
N THR A 384 18.80 -2.29 7.77
CA THR A 384 17.83 -3.17 8.45
C THR A 384 18.48 -4.48 8.90
N VAL A 385 19.29 -5.12 8.03
CA VAL A 385 20.03 -6.34 8.41
C VAL A 385 21.02 -6.07 9.53
N ARG A 386 21.75 -4.95 9.49
CA ARG A 386 22.66 -4.55 10.57
C ARG A 386 21.93 -4.36 11.89
N LEU A 387 20.78 -3.70 11.91
CA LEU A 387 19.98 -3.50 13.12
C LEU A 387 19.53 -4.83 13.75
N ILE A 388 19.13 -5.81 12.92
CA ILE A 388 18.76 -7.15 13.40
C ILE A 388 19.98 -7.89 13.97
N ARG A 389 21.17 -7.72 13.38
CA ARG A 389 22.42 -8.34 13.87
C ARG A 389 22.92 -7.69 15.17
N GLN A 390 22.69 -6.39 15.33
CA GLN A 390 23.07 -5.64 16.53
C GLN A 390 22.19 -5.98 17.74
N SER A 391 20.88 -6.17 17.52
CA SER A 391 19.97 -6.66 18.54
C SER A 391 18.96 -7.64 17.95
N SER A 392 18.98 -8.87 18.46
CA SER A 392 18.04 -9.93 18.10
C SER A 392 16.70 -9.83 18.83
N VAL A 393 16.53 -8.88 19.75
CA VAL A 393 15.27 -8.61 20.45
C VAL A 393 14.93 -7.14 20.31
N TRP A 394 13.78 -6.85 19.71
CA TRP A 394 13.28 -5.48 19.55
C TRP A 394 12.08 -5.24 20.46
N GLU A 395 12.12 -4.16 21.22
CA GLU A 395 11.03 -3.71 22.09
C GLU A 395 10.20 -2.67 21.34
N VAL A 396 9.07 -3.10 20.79
CA VAL A 396 8.17 -2.24 20.01
C VAL A 396 6.99 -1.85 20.90
N PRO A 397 6.65 -0.54 21.06
CA PRO A 397 7.10 0.61 20.28
C PRO A 397 8.38 1.34 20.76
N ALA A 398 8.93 0.99 21.92
CA ALA A 398 10.01 1.75 22.56
C ALA A 398 11.24 2.02 21.65
N MET A 399 11.60 1.04 20.81
CA MET A 399 12.72 1.15 19.88
C MET A 399 12.36 1.79 18.53
N ASN A 400 11.10 2.09 18.24
CA ASN A 400 10.66 2.52 16.89
C ASN A 400 11.42 3.74 16.38
N ARG A 401 11.56 4.79 17.22
CA ARG A 401 12.30 6.01 16.86
C ARG A 401 13.75 5.68 16.50
N GLN A 402 14.46 5.01 17.42
CA GLN A 402 15.86 4.65 17.24
C GLN A 402 16.08 3.80 15.99
N LEU A 403 15.24 2.79 15.77
CA LEU A 403 15.32 1.89 14.61
C LEU A 403 15.11 2.66 13.30
N VAL A 404 14.06 3.48 13.22
CA VAL A 404 13.75 4.26 12.03
C VAL A 404 14.87 5.25 11.71
N GLU A 405 15.29 6.08 12.67
CA GLU A 405 16.38 7.03 12.43
C GLU A 405 17.67 6.28 12.03
N ALA A 406 17.99 5.14 12.65
CA ALA A 406 19.18 4.37 12.28
C ALA A 406 19.11 3.69 10.90
N GLY A 407 17.92 3.48 10.35
CA GLY A 407 17.68 2.77 9.10
C GLY A 407 17.35 3.65 7.89
N VAL A 408 16.82 4.86 8.10
CA VAL A 408 16.34 5.72 6.99
C VAL A 408 16.85 7.16 7.02
N ASP A 409 17.58 7.57 8.07
CA ASP A 409 18.14 8.92 8.15
C ASP A 409 19.20 9.16 7.04
N PRO A 410 19.09 10.24 6.24
CA PRO A 410 20.01 10.49 5.13
C PRO A 410 21.48 10.58 5.53
N ASP A 411 21.79 11.22 6.66
CA ASP A 411 23.17 11.44 7.09
C ASP A 411 23.80 10.14 7.59
N ARG A 412 23.02 9.33 8.33
CA ARG A 412 23.45 7.98 8.72
C ARG A 412 23.62 7.05 7.53
N LEU A 413 22.76 7.14 6.52
CA LEU A 413 22.92 6.38 5.28
C LEU A 413 24.16 6.81 4.51
N ALA A 414 24.47 8.12 4.46
CA ALA A 414 25.68 8.64 3.85
C ALA A 414 26.95 8.18 4.56
N ALA A 415 26.99 8.29 5.90
CA ALA A 415 28.09 7.79 6.71
C ALA A 415 28.31 6.28 6.50
N ARG A 416 27.22 5.52 6.42
CA ARG A 416 27.27 4.07 6.16
C ARG A 416 27.73 3.73 4.76
N ALA A 417 27.31 4.48 3.75
CA ALA A 417 27.78 4.31 2.39
C ALA A 417 29.30 4.53 2.29
N ALA A 418 29.82 5.54 3.00
CA ALA A 418 31.26 5.79 3.10
C ALA A 418 32.00 4.64 3.81
N GLU A 419 31.44 4.12 4.91
CA GLU A 419 32.00 2.96 5.65
C GLU A 419 32.08 1.69 4.78
N LEU A 420 31.02 1.41 4.01
CA LEU A 420 30.91 0.21 3.17
C LEU A 420 31.73 0.30 1.87
N GLY A 421 32.24 1.49 1.52
CA GLY A 421 33.18 1.71 0.42
C GLY A 421 32.57 2.24 -0.88
N PRO A 422 33.39 2.40 -1.94
CA PRO A 422 33.05 3.19 -3.12
C PRO A 422 31.81 2.71 -3.89
N ALA A 423 31.59 1.39 -3.96
CA ALA A 423 30.43 0.82 -4.64
C ALA A 423 29.10 1.24 -3.98
N TRP A 424 29.10 1.38 -2.65
CA TRP A 424 27.94 1.80 -1.87
C TRP A 424 27.73 3.32 -1.93
N ALA A 425 28.81 4.11 -1.91
CA ALA A 425 28.74 5.55 -2.17
C ALA A 425 28.14 5.82 -3.56
N ALA A 426 28.63 5.16 -4.60
CA ALA A 426 28.09 5.29 -5.96
C ALA A 426 26.62 4.82 -6.07
N HIS A 427 26.23 3.81 -5.30
CA HIS A 427 24.83 3.38 -5.21
C HIS A 427 23.95 4.45 -4.55
N LEU A 428 24.41 5.08 -3.47
CA LEU A 428 23.71 6.18 -2.81
C LEU A 428 23.51 7.36 -3.76
N ASP A 429 24.56 7.77 -4.47
CA ASP A 429 24.48 8.87 -5.45
C ASP A 429 23.43 8.58 -6.53
N ARG A 430 23.41 7.36 -7.07
CA ARG A 430 22.39 6.93 -8.04
C ARG A 430 20.98 6.93 -7.44
N ALA A 431 20.84 6.50 -6.18
CA ALA A 431 19.54 6.53 -5.49
C ALA A 431 19.06 7.96 -5.29
N GLN A 432 19.91 8.86 -4.79
CA GLN A 432 19.60 10.27 -4.58
C GLN A 432 19.30 11.00 -5.90
N GLY A 433 20.04 10.69 -6.97
CA GLY A 433 19.79 11.21 -8.32
C GLY A 433 18.41 10.83 -8.84
N ARG A 434 17.99 9.56 -8.66
CA ARG A 434 16.63 9.12 -9.01
C ARG A 434 15.56 9.83 -8.19
N ASP A 435 15.75 9.93 -6.87
CA ASP A 435 14.81 10.63 -5.99
C ASP A 435 14.71 12.13 -6.35
N GLY A 436 15.83 12.75 -6.73
CA GLY A 436 15.89 14.12 -7.23
C GLY A 436 15.09 14.30 -8.52
N ALA A 437 15.28 13.41 -9.50
CA ALA A 437 14.52 13.41 -10.74
C ALA A 437 13.01 13.20 -10.50
N MET A 438 12.63 12.29 -9.59
CA MET A 438 11.24 12.10 -9.18
C MET A 438 10.63 13.36 -8.56
N ARG A 439 11.36 14.04 -7.67
CA ARG A 439 10.91 15.32 -7.08
C ARG A 439 10.73 16.41 -8.13
N GLN A 440 11.64 16.51 -9.09
CA GLN A 440 11.54 17.47 -10.20
C GLN A 440 10.32 17.17 -11.08
N GLN A 441 10.11 15.89 -11.45
CA GLN A 441 8.95 15.46 -12.23
C GLN A 441 7.63 15.74 -11.49
N ALA A 442 7.58 15.54 -10.17
CA ALA A 442 6.44 15.94 -9.36
C ALA A 442 6.22 17.47 -9.40
N GLY A 443 7.30 18.26 -9.38
CA GLY A 443 7.25 19.72 -9.55
C GLY A 443 6.61 20.16 -10.86
N LEU A 444 6.93 19.50 -11.98
CA LEU A 444 6.43 19.84 -13.31
C LEU A 444 4.92 19.66 -13.49
N VAL A 445 4.31 18.75 -12.73
CA VAL A 445 2.86 18.47 -12.82
C VAL A 445 2.02 19.24 -11.80
N ARG A 446 2.65 20.02 -10.91
CA ARG A 446 1.95 20.77 -9.87
C ARG A 446 1.27 22.00 -10.45
N LEU A 447 0.09 22.31 -9.93
CA LEU A 447 -0.58 23.56 -10.23
C LEU A 447 0.12 24.70 -9.50
N ASP A 448 0.66 25.65 -10.25
CA ASP A 448 1.19 26.88 -9.70
C ASP A 448 0.04 27.83 -9.34
N ARG A 449 -0.30 27.87 -8.05
CA ARG A 449 -1.35 28.75 -7.51
C ARG A 449 -0.86 30.17 -7.20
N THR A 450 0.41 30.49 -7.47
CA THR A 450 0.95 31.85 -7.30
C THR A 450 0.78 32.71 -8.54
N ARG A 451 0.51 32.09 -9.70
CA ARG A 451 0.25 32.79 -10.95
C ARG A 451 -1.25 33.04 -11.14
N PRO A 452 -1.64 34.19 -11.72
CA PRO A 452 -3.03 34.43 -12.10
C PRO A 452 -3.55 33.32 -13.02
N PHE A 453 -4.80 32.93 -12.82
CA PHE A 453 -5.45 31.96 -13.68
C PHE A 453 -5.91 32.65 -14.98
N THR A 454 -5.23 32.38 -16.08
CA THR A 454 -5.62 32.83 -17.42
C THR A 454 -6.11 31.63 -18.24
N PHE A 455 -7.35 31.69 -18.74
CA PHE A 455 -7.92 30.62 -19.58
C PHE A 455 -7.15 30.37 -20.89
N GLN A 456 -6.22 31.27 -21.26
CA GLN A 456 -5.41 31.21 -22.48
C GLN A 456 -4.16 30.34 -22.35
N ASP A 457 -3.73 29.96 -21.14
CA ASP A 457 -2.40 29.38 -20.90
C ASP A 457 -2.32 27.86 -21.13
N GLY A 458 -3.41 27.18 -21.55
CA GLY A 458 -3.39 25.72 -21.70
C GLY A 458 -3.00 24.97 -20.41
N LEU A 459 -3.20 25.62 -19.24
CA LEU A 459 -2.79 25.15 -17.91
C LEU A 459 -3.31 23.76 -17.54
N PHE A 460 -4.43 23.36 -18.14
CA PHE A 460 -4.96 22.02 -18.02
C PHE A 460 -4.69 21.27 -19.31
N PRO A 461 -3.95 20.17 -19.25
CA PRO A 461 -3.71 19.38 -20.44
C PRO A 461 -5.03 18.75 -20.93
N PRO A 462 -5.13 18.43 -22.23
CA PRO A 462 -6.32 17.80 -22.81
C PRO A 462 -6.68 16.48 -22.11
N GLU A 463 -7.94 16.04 -22.27
CA GLU A 463 -8.39 14.74 -21.74
C GLU A 463 -7.39 13.62 -22.13
N GLY A 464 -6.89 12.89 -21.13
CA GLY A 464 -5.93 11.80 -21.33
C GLY A 464 -4.47 12.11 -20.96
N ALA A 465 -4.12 13.36 -20.61
CA ALA A 465 -2.79 13.65 -20.10
C ALA A 465 -2.58 13.07 -18.70
N ARG A 466 -1.82 11.96 -18.66
CA ARG A 466 -1.59 11.14 -17.47
C ARG A 466 -0.75 11.90 -16.45
N THR A 467 -1.39 12.38 -15.38
CA THR A 467 -0.67 12.67 -14.14
C THR A 467 -0.18 11.34 -13.59
N ARG A 468 1.13 11.20 -13.30
CA ARG A 468 1.72 9.96 -12.74
C ARG A 468 1.15 9.52 -11.39
N LEU A 469 0.21 10.28 -10.83
CA LEU A 469 -0.57 9.88 -9.66
C LEU A 469 -1.38 8.62 -9.97
N GLY A 470 -1.06 7.57 -9.22
CA GLY A 470 -1.57 6.24 -9.44
C GLY A 470 -1.12 5.67 -10.78
N SER A 471 0.19 5.40 -10.98
CA SER A 471 0.74 4.68 -12.15
C SER A 471 -0.24 3.61 -12.63
N GLU A 472 -1.07 4.00 -13.62
CA GLU A 472 -2.43 3.46 -13.71
C GLU A 472 -2.33 1.99 -14.07
N SER A 473 -2.75 1.15 -13.12
CA SER A 473 -3.18 -0.17 -13.51
C SER A 473 -4.29 0.04 -14.52
N LEU A 474 -4.23 -0.62 -15.67
CA LEU A 474 -5.32 -0.58 -16.62
C LEU A 474 -6.51 -1.30 -15.98
N GLU A 475 -7.55 -0.54 -15.67
CA GLU A 475 -8.82 -1.07 -15.16
C GLU A 475 -9.60 -1.60 -16.36
N LEU A 476 -9.92 -2.89 -16.31
CA LEU A 476 -10.67 -3.59 -17.34
C LEU A 476 -11.99 -4.05 -16.75
N THR A 477 -13.07 -3.72 -17.43
CA THR A 477 -14.40 -4.25 -17.13
C THR A 477 -14.83 -5.10 -18.31
N LEU A 478 -14.96 -6.40 -18.09
CA LEU A 478 -15.41 -7.31 -19.15
C LEU A 478 -16.86 -7.01 -19.56
N PRO A 479 -17.28 -7.24 -20.82
CA PRO A 479 -18.67 -7.08 -21.22
C PRO A 479 -19.62 -8.04 -20.48
N ALA A 480 -19.19 -9.28 -20.29
CA ALA A 480 -19.88 -10.33 -19.54
C ALA A 480 -18.96 -10.86 -18.42
N PRO A 481 -19.52 -11.32 -17.28
CA PRO A 481 -18.72 -11.94 -16.24
C PRO A 481 -18.18 -13.29 -16.71
N VAL A 482 -17.05 -13.68 -16.14
CA VAL A 482 -16.39 -14.99 -16.31
C VAL A 482 -16.23 -15.66 -14.95
N THR A 483 -15.99 -16.97 -14.96
CA THR A 483 -15.70 -17.75 -13.76
C THR A 483 -14.34 -17.35 -13.19
N GLY A 484 -14.34 -16.78 -11.99
CA GLY A 484 -13.14 -16.33 -11.30
C GLY A 484 -12.31 -17.47 -10.72
N ALA A 485 -11.23 -17.10 -10.03
CA ALA A 485 -10.26 -18.03 -9.48
C ALA A 485 -10.86 -18.97 -8.40
N PHE A 486 -12.00 -18.59 -7.84
CA PHE A 486 -12.68 -19.25 -6.72
C PHE A 486 -14.06 -19.79 -7.10
N GLY A 487 -14.29 -20.03 -8.40
CA GLY A 487 -15.54 -20.59 -8.92
C GLY A 487 -16.72 -19.62 -8.99
N GLU A 488 -16.50 -18.34 -8.68
CA GLU A 488 -17.53 -17.31 -8.60
C GLU A 488 -17.38 -16.27 -9.72
N PRO A 489 -18.47 -15.63 -10.18
CA PRO A 489 -18.39 -14.63 -11.24
C PRO A 489 -17.48 -13.45 -10.90
N VAL A 490 -16.66 -13.04 -11.87
CA VAL A 490 -15.79 -11.85 -11.83
C VAL A 490 -15.89 -11.06 -13.13
N ARG A 491 -15.69 -9.74 -13.05
CA ARG A 491 -15.78 -8.85 -14.21
C ARG A 491 -14.74 -7.75 -14.23
N HIS A 492 -14.20 -7.37 -13.07
CA HIS A 492 -13.36 -6.18 -12.93
C HIS A 492 -11.91 -6.57 -12.63
N PHE A 493 -10.99 -6.23 -13.53
CA PHE A 493 -9.57 -6.56 -13.43
C PHE A 493 -8.72 -5.30 -13.43
N ALA A 494 -7.62 -5.32 -12.69
CA ALA A 494 -6.62 -4.26 -12.75
C ALA A 494 -5.30 -4.85 -13.25
N ILE A 495 -4.78 -4.36 -14.37
CA ILE A 495 -3.47 -4.76 -14.91
C ILE A 495 -2.42 -3.72 -14.51
N PRO A 496 -1.50 -4.03 -13.59
CA PRO A 496 -0.45 -3.09 -13.17
C PRO A 496 0.31 -2.46 -14.33
N HIS A 497 0.66 -1.17 -14.20
CA HIS A 497 1.33 -0.40 -15.25
C HIS A 497 2.56 -1.11 -15.86
N HIS A 498 3.41 -1.72 -15.02
CA HIS A 498 4.61 -2.45 -15.45
C HIS A 498 4.31 -3.76 -16.19
N LEU A 499 3.04 -4.19 -16.22
CA LEU A 499 2.56 -5.34 -16.96
C LEU A 499 1.84 -4.99 -18.26
N LEU A 500 1.51 -3.71 -18.50
CA LEU A 500 0.69 -3.32 -19.66
C LEU A 500 1.27 -3.76 -20.99
N ARG A 501 2.58 -3.62 -21.22
CA ARG A 501 3.26 -4.08 -22.46
C ARG A 501 2.57 -3.65 -23.77
N GLY A 502 1.96 -2.47 -23.80
CA GLY A 502 1.18 -2.00 -24.96
C GLY A 502 -0.22 -2.61 -25.09
N ALA A 503 -0.76 -3.16 -23.99
CA ALA A 503 -2.15 -3.59 -23.88
C ALA A 503 -3.08 -2.46 -24.28
N ASP A 504 -4.02 -2.81 -25.14
CA ASP A 504 -5.06 -1.91 -25.61
C ASP A 504 -6.34 -2.16 -24.79
N PRO A 505 -6.88 -1.15 -24.08
CA PRO A 505 -8.21 -1.26 -23.46
C PRO A 505 -9.33 -1.46 -24.47
N GLU A 506 -9.12 -1.08 -25.73
CA GLU A 506 -10.12 -1.26 -26.79
C GLU A 506 -9.97 -2.68 -27.36
N GLY A 507 -11.02 -3.51 -27.21
CA GLY A 507 -11.03 -4.90 -27.69
C GLY A 507 -10.64 -5.95 -26.66
N VAL A 508 -11.05 -5.79 -25.40
CA VAL A 508 -10.84 -6.80 -24.35
C VAL A 508 -11.65 -8.05 -24.65
N THR A 509 -10.99 -9.20 -24.68
CA THR A 509 -11.63 -10.52 -24.76
C THR A 509 -11.33 -11.30 -23.49
N ALA A 510 -12.25 -12.19 -23.12
CA ALA A 510 -12.04 -13.13 -22.04
C ALA A 510 -12.54 -14.51 -22.49
N VAL A 511 -11.69 -15.53 -22.36
CA VAL A 511 -12.01 -16.90 -22.74
C VAL A 511 -11.71 -17.79 -21.54
N GLU A 512 -12.70 -18.55 -21.10
CA GLU A 512 -12.50 -19.58 -20.08
C GLU A 512 -11.78 -20.77 -20.71
N THR A 513 -10.70 -21.20 -20.07
CA THR A 513 -9.87 -22.34 -20.45
C THR A 513 -9.76 -23.33 -19.29
N GLN A 514 -9.10 -24.47 -19.51
CA GLN A 514 -8.84 -25.43 -18.43
C GLN A 514 -7.92 -24.86 -17.34
N ASP A 515 -7.05 -23.91 -17.70
CA ASP A 515 -6.03 -23.33 -16.83
C ASP A 515 -6.48 -22.01 -16.16
N GLY A 516 -7.72 -21.56 -16.42
CA GLY A 516 -8.30 -20.35 -15.86
C GLY A 516 -9.00 -19.49 -16.91
N VAL A 517 -8.81 -18.17 -16.84
CA VAL A 517 -9.35 -17.22 -17.83
C VAL A 517 -8.23 -16.54 -18.58
N GLU A 518 -8.22 -16.70 -19.90
CA GLU A 518 -7.36 -15.92 -20.79
C GLU A 518 -7.99 -14.56 -21.07
N ILE A 519 -7.31 -13.49 -20.68
CA ILE A 519 -7.75 -12.10 -20.88
C ILE A 519 -6.89 -11.49 -21.98
N GLY A 520 -7.48 -11.27 -23.15
CA GLY A 520 -6.84 -10.58 -24.27
C GLY A 520 -7.02 -9.06 -24.17
N CYS A 521 -5.96 -8.29 -24.36
CA CYS A 521 -5.97 -6.83 -24.45
C CYS A 521 -5.14 -6.39 -25.66
N GLY A 522 -5.75 -6.34 -26.83
CA GLY A 522 -5.05 -6.12 -28.10
C GLY A 522 -4.11 -7.28 -28.43
N ARG A 523 -2.79 -7.04 -28.42
CA ARG A 523 -1.75 -8.05 -28.74
C ARG A 523 -1.19 -8.81 -27.54
N VAL A 524 -1.70 -8.54 -26.34
CA VAL A 524 -1.21 -9.13 -25.09
C VAL A 524 -2.30 -9.98 -24.46
N THR A 525 -1.98 -11.24 -24.17
CA THR A 525 -2.88 -12.16 -23.44
C THR A 525 -2.33 -12.42 -22.05
N TYR A 526 -3.19 -12.29 -21.05
CA TYR A 526 -2.89 -12.59 -19.65
C TYR A 526 -3.64 -13.85 -19.23
N LEU A 527 -3.06 -14.65 -18.33
CA LEU A 527 -3.76 -15.78 -17.72
C LEU A 527 -4.19 -15.39 -16.30
N TYR A 528 -5.45 -15.62 -15.97
CA TYR A 528 -6.01 -15.39 -14.65
C TYR A 528 -6.43 -16.71 -14.00
N GLY A 529 -5.99 -16.97 -12.77
CA GLY A 529 -6.34 -18.20 -12.05
C GLY A 529 -6.12 -18.10 -10.55
N SER A 530 -5.88 -19.23 -9.88
CA SER A 530 -5.71 -19.33 -8.42
C SER A 530 -4.53 -18.54 -7.84
N ALA A 531 -3.55 -18.16 -8.68
CA ALA A 531 -2.44 -17.28 -8.33
C ALA A 531 -2.64 -15.81 -8.83
N GLY A 532 -3.86 -15.47 -9.23
CA GLY A 532 -4.26 -14.20 -9.84
C GLY A 532 -3.71 -14.01 -11.25
N LEU A 533 -3.60 -12.74 -11.69
CA LEU A 533 -3.21 -12.38 -13.04
C LEU A 533 -1.70 -12.58 -13.29
N ILE A 534 -1.38 -13.45 -14.24
CA ILE A 534 -0.04 -13.78 -14.71
C ILE A 534 0.17 -13.15 -16.10
N PRO A 535 1.19 -12.30 -16.28
CA PRO A 535 1.52 -11.76 -17.60
C PRO A 535 2.15 -12.86 -18.48
N PRO A 536 2.07 -12.73 -19.82
CA PRO A 536 2.69 -13.69 -20.73
C PRO A 536 4.21 -13.73 -20.50
N ASP A 537 4.76 -14.94 -20.56
CA ASP A 537 6.17 -15.16 -20.21
C ASP A 537 7.11 -14.41 -21.17
N ARG A 538 8.30 -14.07 -20.69
CA ARG A 538 9.27 -13.25 -21.45
C ARG A 538 9.99 -14.03 -22.57
N ASP A 539 9.70 -15.30 -22.74
CA ASP A 539 10.47 -16.19 -23.62
C ASP A 539 9.56 -17.31 -24.19
N PRO A 540 9.24 -17.30 -25.50
CA PRO A 540 8.47 -18.37 -26.12
C PRO A 540 9.14 -19.76 -26.04
N ASP A 541 10.45 -19.83 -25.76
CA ASP A 541 11.20 -21.10 -25.72
C ASP A 541 11.20 -21.80 -24.36
N ARG A 542 10.62 -21.20 -23.30
CA ARG A 542 10.48 -21.86 -21.98
C ARG A 542 9.08 -22.42 -21.69
N ALA A 543 8.12 -22.22 -22.61
CA ALA A 543 6.76 -22.74 -22.49
C ALA A 543 6.62 -24.24 -22.84
N ARG A 544 7.72 -25.00 -22.91
CA ARG A 544 7.66 -26.46 -22.89
C ARG A 544 7.87 -26.94 -21.47
N VAL A 545 6.76 -27.05 -20.74
CA VAL A 545 6.63 -27.99 -19.63
C VAL A 545 7.00 -29.37 -20.19
N PRO A 546 7.97 -30.10 -19.63
CA PRO A 546 8.00 -31.53 -19.84
C PRO A 546 6.89 -32.10 -18.97
N THR A 547 5.77 -32.46 -19.59
CA THR A 547 4.89 -33.50 -19.06
C THR A 547 5.72 -34.79 -18.89
N PRO A 548 5.39 -35.64 -17.91
CA PRO A 548 6.26 -36.73 -17.46
C PRO A 548 6.66 -37.72 -18.55
#